data_AF-A0A352V6B7-F1
#
_entry.id   AF-A0A352V6B7-F1
#
_cell.length_a   1.000
_cell.length_b   1.000
_cell.length_c   1.000
_cell.angle_alpha   90.00
_cell.angle_beta   90.00
_cell.angle_gamma   90.00
#
_symmetry.space_group_name_H-M   'P 1'
#
loop_
_entity.id
_entity.type
_entity.pdbx_description
1 polymer ?
#
loop_
_entity_poly.entity_id
_entity_poly.type
_entity_poly.pdbx_seq_one_letter_code
_entity_poly.pdbx_strand_id
1 'polypeptide(L)'
;MNSITNKLAVFLYTQWFDQKVYTGYHLPEKCPTVENNNNDDENANKDLIHCSKCCSELCGFEKLDTSMRDEYIAKALVMEKKLSESGLIISEK
;
A
#
# COMPACT_ATOMS: atom_id res chain seq x y z
N MET A 1 4.67 8.40 18.75
CA MET A 1 5.06 8.55 17.34
C MET A 1 4.59 9.93 16.89
N ASN A 2 5.45 10.74 16.25
CA ASN A 2 5.11 12.10 15.84
C ASN A 2 3.93 12.05 14.84
N SER A 3 2.88 12.81 15.13
CA SER A 3 1.67 12.85 14.31
C SER A 3 1.94 13.37 12.89
N ILE A 4 2.93 14.26 12.73
CA ILE A 4 3.40 14.73 11.41
C ILE A 4 4.01 13.58 10.61
N THR A 5 4.95 12.84 11.21
CA THR A 5 5.60 11.69 10.56
C THR A 5 4.55 10.65 10.13
N ASN A 6 3.55 10.39 10.96
CA ASN A 6 2.47 9.47 10.61
C ASN A 6 1.63 9.98 9.43
N LYS A 7 1.26 11.27 9.43
CA LYS A 7 0.55 11.89 8.29
C LYS A 7 1.36 11.85 7.00
N LEU A 8 2.68 12.08 7.07
CA LEU A 8 3.59 11.96 5.94
C LEU A 8 3.69 10.51 5.45
N ALA A 9 3.74 9.53 6.35
CA ALA A 9 3.78 8.12 5.99
C ALA A 9 2.50 7.70 5.25
N VAL A 10 1.33 8.11 5.76
CA VAL A 10 0.03 7.90 5.10
C VAL A 10 0.03 8.56 3.72
N PHE A 11 0.46 9.82 3.61
CA PHE A 11 0.54 10.52 2.33
C PHE A 11 1.41 9.80 1.30
N LEU A 12 2.62 9.38 1.70
CA LEU A 12 3.55 8.66 0.81
C LEU A 12 2.97 7.31 0.35
N TYR A 13 2.30 6.60 1.25
CA TYR A 13 1.58 5.38 0.91
C TYR A 13 0.44 5.64 -0.07
N THR A 14 -0.39 6.67 0.17
CA THR A 14 -1.49 7.04 -0.73
C THR A 14 -0.99 7.34 -2.13
N GLN A 15 0.16 8.04 -2.28
CA GLN A 15 0.74 8.28 -3.61
C GLN A 15 1.12 6.99 -4.33
N TRP A 16 1.73 6.03 -3.63
CA TRP A 16 2.04 4.72 -4.21
C TRP A 16 0.78 3.94 -4.55
N PHE A 17 -0.22 3.95 -3.66
CA PHE A 17 -1.50 3.27 -3.83
C PHE A 17 -2.21 3.77 -5.08
N ASP A 18 -2.35 5.09 -5.22
CA ASP A 18 -3.02 5.72 -6.36
C ASP A 18 -2.30 5.39 -7.68
N GLN A 19 -0.97 5.40 -7.69
CA GLN A 19 -0.17 5.02 -8.86
C GLN A 19 -0.39 3.55 -9.25
N LYS A 20 -0.45 2.65 -8.27
CA LYS A 20 -0.71 1.23 -8.50
C LYS A 20 -2.11 0.99 -9.05
N VAL A 21 -3.13 1.60 -8.45
CA VAL A 21 -4.51 1.53 -8.97
C VAL A 21 -4.59 2.09 -10.39
N TYR A 22 -3.98 3.25 -10.65
CA TYR A 22 -3.93 3.85 -11.99
C TYR A 22 -3.27 2.94 -13.03
N THR A 23 -2.25 2.18 -12.65
CA THR A 23 -1.57 1.22 -13.54
C THR A 23 -2.28 -0.14 -13.64
N GLY A 24 -3.45 -0.28 -13.01
CA GLY A 24 -4.33 -1.43 -13.10
C GLY A 24 -4.05 -2.54 -12.08
N TYR A 25 -3.27 -2.25 -11.04
CA TYR A 25 -3.16 -3.16 -9.90
C TYR A 25 -4.47 -3.20 -9.11
N HIS A 26 -4.73 -4.35 -8.49
CA HIS A 26 -5.95 -4.60 -7.75
C HIS A 26 -5.70 -5.57 -6.60
N LEU A 27 -6.62 -5.55 -5.65
CA LEU A 27 -6.68 -6.55 -4.60
C LEU A 27 -6.95 -7.95 -5.19
N PRO A 28 -6.38 -9.02 -4.61
CA PRO A 28 -6.57 -10.40 -5.05
C PRO A 28 -8.05 -10.80 -5.24
N GLU A 29 -8.95 -10.32 -4.38
CA GLU A 29 -10.39 -10.59 -4.42
C GLU A 29 -11.09 -9.99 -5.63
N LYS A 30 -10.47 -9.00 -6.28
CA LYS A 30 -10.97 -8.34 -7.48
C LYS A 30 -10.25 -8.80 -8.74
N CYS A 31 -9.52 -9.92 -8.66
CA CYS A 31 -8.74 -10.40 -9.79
C CYS A 31 -9.66 -10.94 -10.90
N PRO A 32 -9.63 -10.36 -12.12
CA PRO A 32 -10.50 -10.79 -13.21
C PRO A 32 -10.15 -12.19 -13.73
N THR A 33 -8.94 -12.70 -13.45
CA THR A 33 -8.53 -14.06 -13.83
C THR A 33 -9.17 -15.13 -12.94
N VAL A 34 -9.53 -14.77 -11.70
CA VAL A 34 -10.15 -15.69 -10.73
C VAL A 34 -11.61 -16.00 -11.09
N GLU A 35 -12.34 -15.06 -11.70
CA GLU A 35 -13.74 -15.26 -12.10
C GLU A 35 -13.94 -16.30 -13.22
N ASN A 36 -12.89 -16.68 -13.95
CA ASN A 36 -12.98 -17.62 -15.08
C ASN A 36 -12.87 -19.11 -14.69
N ASN A 37 -12.67 -19.45 -13.41
CA ASN A 37 -12.61 -20.85 -12.94
C ASN A 37 -13.87 -21.32 -12.18
N ASN A 38 -15.01 -20.63 -12.32
CA ASN A 38 -16.30 -21.06 -11.76
C ASN A 38 -16.96 -22.22 -12.56
N ASN A 39 -16.18 -23.18 -13.04
CA ASN A 39 -16.70 -24.48 -13.47
C ASN A 39 -16.28 -25.50 -12.41
N ASP A 40 -17.25 -25.93 -11.61
CA ASP A 40 -17.36 -27.20 -10.90
C ASP A 40 -16.04 -27.96 -10.67
N ASP A 41 -15.39 -27.76 -9.52
CA ASP A 41 -14.72 -28.87 -8.84
C ASP A 41 -14.41 -28.52 -7.38
N GLU A 42 -15.14 -29.18 -6.48
CA GLU A 42 -14.82 -29.30 -5.06
C GLU A 42 -13.50 -30.11 -4.93
N ASN A 43 -12.43 -29.50 -4.39
CA ASN A 43 -11.08 -30.05 -4.13
C ASN A 43 -9.95 -29.73 -5.12
N ALA A 44 -9.70 -28.45 -5.41
CA ALA A 44 -8.39 -28.02 -5.91
C ALA A 44 -7.75 -26.98 -4.98
N ASN A 45 -6.47 -27.18 -4.67
CA ASN A 45 -5.64 -26.37 -3.80
C ASN A 45 -5.84 -24.86 -3.97
N LYS A 46 -5.75 -24.16 -2.83
CA LYS A 46 -5.82 -22.70 -2.63
C LYS A 46 -4.71 -21.89 -3.31
N ASP A 47 -4.14 -22.36 -4.41
CA ASP A 47 -3.21 -21.60 -5.25
C ASP A 47 -4.00 -20.96 -6.39
N LEU A 48 -4.82 -19.98 -6.02
CA LEU A 48 -5.45 -19.09 -6.99
C LEU A 48 -4.34 -18.43 -7.82
N ILE A 49 -4.35 -18.67 -9.13
CA ILE A 49 -3.44 -18.01 -10.08
C ILE A 49 -3.85 -16.53 -10.15
N HIS A 50 -3.29 -15.73 -9.27
CA HIS A 50 -3.40 -14.29 -9.29
C HIS A 50 -2.55 -13.73 -10.44
N CYS A 51 -3.10 -12.80 -11.22
CA CYS A 51 -2.32 -12.15 -12.27
C CYS A 51 -1.16 -11.33 -11.69
N SER A 52 -0.18 -10.95 -12.52
CA SER A 52 0.98 -10.13 -12.10
C SER A 52 0.64 -8.73 -11.55
N LYS A 53 -0.63 -8.34 -11.62
CA LYS A 53 -1.17 -7.08 -11.10
C LYS A 53 -1.97 -7.24 -9.79
N CYS A 54 -2.04 -8.45 -9.22
CA CYS A 54 -2.60 -8.63 -7.88
C CYS A 54 -1.61 -8.14 -6.82
N CYS A 55 -2.09 -7.38 -5.85
CA CYS A 55 -1.29 -6.81 -4.79
C CYS A 55 -2.14 -6.74 -3.52
N SER A 56 -1.83 -7.59 -2.53
CA SER A 56 -2.50 -7.64 -1.22
C SER A 56 -2.33 -6.35 -0.43
N GLU A 57 -1.26 -5.63 -0.73
CA GLU A 57 -0.87 -4.39 -0.07
C GLU A 57 -1.70 -3.20 -0.56
N LEU A 58 -2.61 -3.37 -1.54
CA LEU A 58 -3.60 -2.35 -1.93
C LEU A 58 -4.77 -2.27 -0.94
N CYS A 59 -4.45 -2.07 0.33
CA CYS A 59 -5.43 -1.95 1.42
C CYS A 59 -5.35 -0.56 2.10
N GLY A 60 -6.00 -0.38 3.25
CA GLY A 60 -5.83 0.84 4.04
C GLY A 60 -4.46 0.86 4.72
N PHE A 61 -3.86 2.03 4.94
CA PHE A 61 -2.54 2.15 5.58
C PHE A 61 -2.51 1.46 6.96
N GLU A 62 -3.60 1.53 7.71
CA GLU A 62 -3.79 0.91 9.01
C GLU A 62 -3.84 -0.62 8.95
N LYS A 63 -4.13 -1.19 7.76
CA LYS A 63 -4.22 -2.63 7.49
C LYS A 63 -2.93 -3.21 6.89
N LEU A 64 -1.96 -2.37 6.54
CA LEU A 64 -0.64 -2.83 6.12
C LEU A 64 0.00 -3.64 7.22
N ASP A 65 0.79 -4.64 6.82
CA ASP A 65 1.66 -5.35 7.75
C ASP A 65 2.69 -4.37 8.36
N THR A 66 3.24 -4.78 9.51
CA THR A 66 4.18 -3.94 10.27
C THR A 66 5.42 -3.58 9.46
N SER A 67 5.96 -4.50 8.65
CA SER A 67 7.18 -4.28 7.88
C SER A 67 6.98 -3.19 6.83
N MET A 68 5.90 -3.27 6.06
CA MET A 68 5.60 -2.27 5.04
C MET A 68 5.27 -0.92 5.67
N ARG A 69 4.55 -0.91 6.79
CA ARG A 69 4.25 0.32 7.54
C ARG A 69 5.53 1.00 8.02
N ASP A 70 6.44 0.23 8.60
CA ASP A 70 7.74 0.73 9.08
C ASP A 70 8.58 1.31 7.93
N GLU A 71 8.50 0.74 6.73
CA GLU A 71 9.14 1.30 5.53
C GLU A 71 8.62 2.72 5.20
N TYR A 72 7.30 2.93 5.21
CA TYR A 72 6.72 4.25 4.96
C TYR A 72 7.01 5.25 6.08
N ILE A 73 7.09 4.78 7.32
CA ILE A 73 7.50 5.60 8.46
C ILE A 73 8.96 6.04 8.30
N ALA A 74 9.85 5.14 7.91
CA ALA A 74 11.25 5.46 7.65
C ALA A 74 11.39 6.48 6.51
N LYS A 75 10.63 6.31 5.41
CA LYS A 75 10.57 7.29 4.32
C LYS A 75 10.07 8.66 4.80
N ALA A 76 9.03 8.68 5.64
CA ALA A 76 8.48 9.90 6.21
C ALA A 76 9.50 10.65 7.09
N LEU A 77 10.26 9.94 7.93
CA LEU A 77 11.33 10.52 8.74
C LEU A 77 12.43 11.15 7.88
N VAL A 78 12.83 10.48 6.79
CA VAL A 78 13.81 11.01 5.83
C VAL A 78 13.26 12.28 5.16
N MET A 79 11.99 12.29 4.79
CA MET A 79 11.35 13.46 4.19
C MET A 79 11.27 14.64 5.18
N GLU A 80 10.86 14.39 6.41
CA GLU A 80 10.79 15.40 7.48
C GLU A 80 12.18 16.02 7.75
N LYS A 81 13.22 15.18 7.81
CA LYS A 81 14.61 15.64 7.94
C LYS A 81 15.03 16.53 6.76
N LYS A 82 14.76 16.11 5.52
CA LYS A 82 15.09 16.91 4.32
C LYS A 82 14.38 18.25 4.29
N LEU A 83 13.11 18.28 4.71
CA LEU A 83 12.34 19.53 4.80
C LEU A 83 12.94 20.46 5.84
N SER A 84 13.32 19.93 7.01
CA SER A 84 14.02 20.70 8.06
C SER A 84 15.36 21.25 7.57
N GLU A 85 16.16 20.44 6.88
CA GLU A 85 17.44 20.84 6.28
C GLU A 85 17.28 21.90 5.19
N SER A 86 16.13 21.94 4.51
CA SER A 86 15.79 23.00 3.55
C SER A 86 15.28 24.30 4.19
N GLY A 87 15.22 24.36 5.52
CA GLY A 87 14.75 25.52 6.28
C GLY A 87 13.23 25.59 6.45
N LEU A 88 12.49 24.53 6.11
CA LEU A 88 11.05 24.45 6.33
C LEU A 88 10.74 23.92 7.72
N ILE A 89 9.86 24.63 8.43
CA ILE A 89 9.33 24.20 9.72
C ILE A 89 7.95 23.60 9.48
N ILE A 90 7.78 22.33 9.84
CA ILE A 90 6.50 21.64 9.77
C ILE A 90 5.93 21.61 11.18
N SER A 91 4.73 22.14 11.34
CA SER A 91 4.00 22.11 12.60
C SER A 91 2.58 21.62 12.36
N GLU A 92 1.98 21.05 13.40
CA GLU A 92 0.57 20.73 13.37
C GLU A 92 -0.26 22.00 13.55
N LYS A 93 -1.37 22.08 12.81
CA LYS A 93 -2.40 23.09 13.01
C LYS A 93 -3.44 22.59 14.00
#